data_AF-A0A843SZU2-F1
#
_entry.id   AF-A0A843SZU2-F1
#
_cell.length_a   1.000
_cell.length_b   1.000
_cell.length_c   1.000
_cell.angle_alpha   90.00
_cell.angle_beta   90.00
_cell.angle_gamma   90.00
#
_symmetry.space_group_name_H-M   'P 1'
#
loop_
_entity.id
_entity.type
_entity.pdbx_description
1 polymer ?
#
loop_
_entity_poly.entity_id
_entity_poly.type
_entity_poly.pdbx_seq_one_letter_code
_entity_poly.pdbx_strand_id
1 'polypeptide(L)'
;MEDRREGAGRPVEGTNAKTESTVASTADRERVVLLECRLEQLRSKLDSARGDADHARTRLAESLAREADHARRLCVLQEELAESRTEIAALHRRFDRSEALRTELEGHLFETGSSGDGEDANELRRQLLAERHRAVVKERVLARLRARVEELLSSREILLSRVAEWQKLVREDGPEAADLSEYLSELRREIMDLERQSSAGEGREAALREHLILLGVDPEEQPADDAPLDASDPSGESSRRLEIERYAALVAQVGADDPVAHRSQVEPDEVLQAAAPALESNGGGAFAYRSAGSGKGGADPLVDALASADASAVRSELLRRLGATNRRQLVDIVVPSTKSEEPAVRAVAYEALSRLLEKDPGALEAHLRAGLGDADPRVRRRVVLAAATARGLAVRSLLGPLRGDPDPQVHRVVREVLRHTPPEASNGDGSEDHAPVDPSPSGSSARVSA
;
A
#
# COMPACT_ATOMS: atom_id res chain seq x y z
N MET A 1 -24.13 -44.50 108.33
CA MET A 1 -24.36 -45.61 107.40
C MET A 1 -23.50 -45.31 106.20
N GLU A 2 -22.28 -45.84 106.23
CA GLU A 2 -21.85 -46.99 105.40
C GLU A 2 -21.39 -46.45 104.03
N ASP A 3 -20.22 -46.78 103.49
CA ASP A 3 -19.20 -47.70 103.91
C ASP A 3 -17.89 -47.37 103.16
N ARG A 4 -16.78 -47.89 103.68
CA ARG A 4 -15.45 -47.88 103.08
C ARG A 4 -15.44 -48.48 101.67
N ARG A 5 -14.50 -48.03 100.82
CA ARG A 5 -13.51 -48.92 100.16
C ARG A 5 -12.35 -48.15 99.55
N GLU A 6 -11.17 -48.52 100.04
CA GLU A 6 -9.87 -48.29 99.44
C GLU A 6 -9.78 -48.91 98.05
N GLY A 7 -9.01 -48.28 97.16
CA GLY A 7 -8.72 -48.80 95.83
C GLY A 7 -7.56 -48.08 95.17
N ALA A 8 -6.36 -48.61 95.43
CA ALA A 8 -5.21 -48.75 94.52
C ALA A 8 -4.83 -47.59 93.58
N GLY A 9 -3.57 -47.16 93.72
CA GLY A 9 -2.93 -46.19 92.86
C GLY A 9 -2.89 -46.57 91.37
N ARG A 10 -2.90 -45.54 90.53
CA ARG A 10 -2.41 -45.56 89.16
C ARG A 10 -1.70 -44.25 88.83
N PRO A 11 -0.71 -44.31 87.92
CA PRO A 11 0.38 -43.36 87.85
C PRO A 11 -0.04 -42.03 87.24
N VAL A 12 0.70 -41.00 87.64
CA VAL A 12 0.70 -39.66 87.06
C VAL A 12 1.29 -39.74 85.65
N GLU A 13 0.47 -40.02 84.64
CA GLU A 13 0.76 -39.74 83.23
C GLU A 13 -0.05 -38.52 82.80
N GLY A 14 0.44 -37.35 83.18
CA GLY A 14 -0.27 -36.10 83.00
C GLY A 14 0.64 -34.97 82.54
N THR A 15 1.53 -35.19 81.56
CA THR A 15 2.36 -34.09 81.03
C THR A 15 2.76 -34.17 79.54
N ASN A 16 2.53 -35.26 78.80
CA ASN A 16 3.01 -35.34 77.40
C ASN A 16 1.96 -35.10 76.30
N ALA A 17 0.66 -35.25 76.58
CA ALA A 17 -0.38 -34.99 75.55
C ALA A 17 -0.57 -33.49 75.24
N LYS A 18 -0.18 -32.61 76.18
CA LYS A 18 -0.33 -31.16 76.02
C LYS A 18 0.81 -30.54 75.19
N THR A 19 2.00 -31.12 75.24
CA THR A 19 3.17 -30.68 74.47
C THR A 19 3.08 -31.09 73.00
N GLU A 20 2.60 -32.30 72.69
CA GLU A 20 2.38 -32.75 71.30
C GLU A 20 1.29 -31.94 70.59
N SER A 21 0.19 -31.60 71.28
CA SER A 21 -0.87 -30.73 70.73
C SER A 21 -0.38 -29.30 70.46
N THR A 22 0.47 -28.74 71.32
CA THR A 22 1.06 -27.42 71.08
C THR A 22 2.09 -27.43 69.96
N VAL A 23 2.88 -28.50 69.82
CA VAL A 23 3.89 -28.63 68.75
C VAL A 23 3.25 -28.85 67.38
N ALA A 24 2.16 -29.63 67.31
CA ALA A 24 1.36 -29.74 66.09
C ALA A 24 0.73 -28.39 65.71
N SER A 25 0.19 -27.66 66.69
CA SER A 25 -0.37 -26.31 66.47
C SER A 25 0.67 -25.28 66.03
N THR A 26 1.94 -25.38 66.46
CA THR A 26 3.00 -24.50 65.99
C THR A 26 3.45 -24.84 64.57
N ALA A 27 3.56 -26.13 64.22
CA ALA A 27 3.88 -26.56 62.87
C ALA A 27 2.79 -26.15 61.86
N ASP A 28 1.51 -26.23 62.24
CA ASP A 28 0.42 -25.75 61.41
C ASP A 28 0.46 -24.23 61.20
N ARG A 29 0.84 -23.46 62.24
CA ARG A 29 1.03 -21.99 62.12
C ARG A 29 2.20 -21.65 61.20
N GLU A 30 3.33 -22.33 61.32
CA GLU A 30 4.48 -22.15 60.43
C GLU A 30 4.13 -22.46 58.97
N ARG A 31 3.36 -23.53 58.74
CA ARG A 31 2.86 -23.88 57.41
C ARG A 31 1.93 -22.81 56.85
N VAL A 32 1.04 -22.25 57.67
CA VAL A 32 0.16 -21.14 57.25
C VAL A 32 1.00 -19.92 56.84
N VAL A 33 2.00 -19.52 57.64
CA VAL A 33 2.88 -18.39 57.31
C VAL A 33 3.66 -18.62 56.02
N LEU A 34 4.17 -19.84 55.79
CA LEU A 34 4.86 -20.18 54.54
C LEU A 34 3.92 -20.12 53.32
N LEU A 35 2.68 -20.58 53.47
CA LEU A 35 1.67 -20.50 52.41
C LEU A 35 1.27 -19.05 52.12
N GLU A 36 1.11 -18.21 53.13
CA GLU A 36 0.84 -16.78 52.97
C GLU A 36 1.99 -16.08 52.24
N CYS A 37 3.24 -16.33 52.67
CA CYS A 37 4.43 -15.81 51.99
C CYS A 37 4.49 -16.27 50.52
N ARG A 38 4.15 -17.54 50.26
CA ARG A 38 4.11 -18.05 48.88
C ARG A 38 2.99 -17.44 48.05
N LEU A 39 1.81 -17.22 48.63
CA LEU A 39 0.71 -16.52 47.97
C LEU A 39 1.08 -15.08 47.63
N GLU A 40 1.75 -14.37 48.54
CA GLU A 40 2.21 -13.01 48.32
C GLU A 40 3.27 -12.95 47.21
N GLN A 41 4.20 -13.90 47.17
CA GLN A 41 5.15 -14.05 46.06
C GLN A 41 4.44 -14.30 44.72
N LEU A 42 3.40 -15.14 44.70
CA LEU A 42 2.65 -15.41 43.47
C LEU A 42 1.84 -14.18 43.02
N ARG A 43 1.27 -13.41 43.95
CA ARG A 43 0.59 -12.14 43.65
C ARG A 43 1.54 -11.11 43.07
N SER A 44 2.71 -10.91 43.69
CA SER A 44 3.74 -10.01 43.17
C SER A 44 4.21 -10.42 41.76
N LYS A 45 4.40 -11.72 41.52
CA LYS A 45 4.72 -12.23 40.16
C LYS A 45 3.59 -12.00 39.16
N LEU A 46 2.34 -12.18 39.57
CA LEU A 46 1.18 -11.92 38.72
C LEU A 46 1.08 -10.44 38.34
N ASP A 47 1.30 -9.53 39.30
CA ASP A 47 1.23 -8.09 39.05
C ASP A 47 2.41 -7.61 38.19
N SER A 48 3.62 -8.15 38.39
CA SER A 48 4.74 -7.92 37.46
C SER A 48 4.41 -8.37 36.05
N ALA A 49 3.87 -9.59 35.87
CA ALA A 49 3.52 -10.12 34.56
C ALA A 49 2.40 -9.30 33.88
N ARG A 50 1.45 -8.76 34.67
CA ARG A 50 0.43 -7.81 34.16
C ARG A 50 1.07 -6.51 33.70
N GLY A 51 1.98 -5.95 34.50
CA GLY A 51 2.77 -4.78 34.13
C GLY A 51 3.51 -5.01 32.81
N ASP A 52 4.23 -6.12 32.66
CA ASP A 52 4.96 -6.47 31.44
C ASP A 52 4.03 -6.60 30.22
N ALA A 53 2.86 -7.22 30.41
CA ALA A 53 1.84 -7.35 29.37
C ALA A 53 1.29 -5.98 28.92
N ASP A 54 1.05 -5.06 29.86
CA ASP A 54 0.57 -3.72 29.53
C ASP A 54 1.66 -2.89 28.82
N HIS A 55 2.93 -3.00 29.24
CA HIS A 55 4.06 -2.41 28.53
C HIS A 55 4.24 -2.99 27.11
N ALA A 56 3.98 -4.28 26.91
CA ALA A 56 3.98 -4.88 25.58
C ALA A 56 2.83 -4.35 24.73
N ARG A 57 1.64 -4.16 25.30
CA ARG A 57 0.47 -3.60 24.59
C ARG A 57 0.69 -2.15 24.16
N THR A 58 1.25 -1.30 25.02
CA THR A 58 1.58 0.09 24.64
C THR A 58 2.63 0.12 23.54
N ARG A 59 3.70 -0.68 23.63
CA ARG A 59 4.70 -0.77 22.56
C ARG A 59 4.12 -1.22 21.22
N LEU A 60 3.19 -2.18 21.22
CA LEU A 60 2.48 -2.62 20.01
C LEU A 60 1.55 -1.53 19.47
N ALA A 61 0.84 -0.81 20.35
CA ALA A 61 -0.02 0.30 19.92
C ALA A 61 0.80 1.43 19.27
N GLU A 62 1.97 1.74 19.84
CA GLU A 62 2.89 2.72 19.28
C GLU A 62 3.48 2.28 17.93
N SER A 63 3.86 1.00 17.79
CA SER A 63 4.36 0.50 16.49
C SER A 63 3.28 0.57 15.42
N LEU A 64 2.03 0.21 15.75
CA LEU A 64 0.89 0.31 14.83
C LEU A 64 0.58 1.76 14.45
N ALA A 65 0.68 2.69 15.40
CA ALA A 65 0.50 4.12 15.11
C ALA A 65 1.57 4.63 14.12
N ARG A 66 2.83 4.22 14.30
CA ARG A 66 3.94 4.54 13.38
C ARG A 66 3.72 3.94 11.99
N GLU A 67 3.31 2.68 11.91
CA GLU A 67 2.97 2.04 10.63
C GLU A 67 1.83 2.79 9.91
N ALA A 68 0.80 3.23 10.64
CA ALA A 68 -0.28 4.03 10.08
C ALA A 68 0.20 5.41 9.57
N ASP A 69 1.13 6.07 10.28
CA ASP A 69 1.74 7.31 9.81
C ASP A 69 2.57 7.12 8.53
N HIS A 70 3.36 6.05 8.46
CA HIS A 70 4.10 5.72 7.25
C HIS A 70 3.17 5.42 6.06
N ALA A 71 2.08 4.69 6.30
CA ALA A 71 1.07 4.43 5.27
C ALA A 71 0.43 5.73 4.76
N ARG A 72 0.06 6.66 5.67
CA ARG A 72 -0.47 7.98 5.30
C ARG A 72 0.50 8.76 4.41
N ARG A 73 1.78 8.82 4.79
CA ARG A 73 2.81 9.53 4.01
C ARG A 73 3.04 8.90 2.63
N LEU A 74 3.03 7.58 2.55
CA LEU A 74 3.13 6.88 1.27
C LEU A 74 1.93 7.18 0.35
N CYS A 75 0.73 7.33 0.91
CA CYS A 75 -0.43 7.75 0.13
C CYS A 75 -0.26 9.18 -0.43
N VAL A 76 0.18 10.14 0.40
CA VAL A 76 0.44 11.52 -0.04
C VAL A 76 1.47 11.56 -1.17
N LEU A 77 2.61 10.87 -1.01
CA LEU A 77 3.63 10.79 -2.05
C LEU A 77 3.12 10.13 -3.35
N GLN A 78 2.20 9.19 -3.26
CA GLN A 78 1.57 8.57 -4.44
C GLN A 78 0.63 9.53 -5.16
N GLU A 79 -0.10 10.35 -4.41
CA GLU A 79 -0.98 11.39 -4.94
C GLU A 79 -0.16 12.47 -5.66
N GLU A 80 0.87 13.02 -5.02
CA GLU A 80 1.78 14.01 -5.61
C GLU A 80 2.46 13.50 -6.89
N LEU A 81 2.88 12.22 -6.89
CA LEU A 81 3.48 11.58 -8.06
C LEU A 81 2.46 11.35 -9.17
N ALA A 82 1.19 11.07 -8.84
CA ALA A 82 0.12 10.99 -9.83
C ALA A 82 -0.17 12.36 -10.44
N GLU A 83 -0.25 13.41 -9.63
CA GLU A 83 -0.44 14.80 -10.05
C GLU A 83 0.69 15.24 -10.99
N SER A 84 1.94 15.07 -10.57
CA SER A 84 3.14 15.38 -11.37
C SER A 84 3.12 14.67 -12.74
N ARG A 85 2.68 13.40 -12.79
CA ARG A 85 2.55 12.66 -14.05
C ARG A 85 1.46 13.22 -14.95
N THR A 86 0.33 13.66 -14.37
CA THR A 86 -0.74 14.29 -15.15
C THR A 86 -0.33 15.65 -15.70
N GLU A 87 0.43 16.44 -14.94
CA GLU A 87 0.98 17.72 -15.39
C GLU A 87 1.97 17.53 -16.54
N ILE A 88 2.91 16.57 -16.43
CA ILE A 88 3.83 16.23 -17.51
C ILE A 88 3.07 15.83 -18.79
N ALA A 89 2.03 15.00 -18.65
CA ALA A 89 1.21 14.59 -19.79
C ALA A 89 0.45 15.78 -20.41
N ALA A 90 -0.04 16.73 -19.60
CA ALA A 90 -0.71 17.93 -20.08
C ALA A 90 0.26 18.88 -20.79
N LEU A 91 1.47 19.06 -20.25
CA LEU A 91 2.54 19.85 -20.87
C LEU A 91 3.00 19.23 -22.19
N HIS A 92 3.11 17.91 -22.28
CA HIS A 92 3.44 17.22 -23.53
C HIS A 92 2.39 17.51 -24.61
N ARG A 93 1.09 17.36 -24.31
CA ARG A 93 0.01 17.72 -25.26
C ARG A 93 0.02 19.19 -25.66
N ARG A 94 0.44 20.10 -24.78
CA ARG A 94 0.58 21.54 -25.09
C ARG A 94 1.80 21.80 -25.98
N PHE A 95 2.87 21.02 -25.79
CA PHE A 95 4.06 21.06 -26.62
C PHE A 95 3.76 20.54 -28.04
N ASP A 96 3.12 19.38 -28.15
CA ASP A 96 2.72 18.79 -29.43
C ASP A 96 1.84 19.76 -30.25
N ARG A 97 0.89 20.45 -29.59
CA ARG A 97 0.07 21.48 -30.24
C ARG A 97 0.89 22.68 -30.71
N SER A 98 1.87 23.14 -29.94
CA SER A 98 2.74 24.24 -30.40
C SER A 98 3.69 23.82 -31.51
N GLU A 99 4.15 22.57 -31.54
CA GLU A 99 4.92 22.05 -32.68
C GLU A 99 4.05 21.97 -33.94
N ALA A 100 2.80 21.50 -33.83
CA ALA A 100 1.86 21.51 -34.95
C ALA A 100 1.64 22.93 -35.51
N LEU A 101 1.34 23.91 -34.65
CA LEU A 101 1.21 25.32 -35.06
C LEU A 101 2.48 25.84 -35.71
N ARG A 102 3.66 25.48 -35.20
CA ARG A 102 4.92 25.86 -35.81
C ARG A 102 5.06 25.28 -37.22
N THR A 103 4.71 24.01 -37.43
CA THR A 103 4.76 23.40 -38.76
C THR A 103 3.77 24.04 -39.73
N GLU A 104 2.60 24.47 -39.26
CA GLU A 104 1.61 25.22 -40.05
C GLU A 104 2.15 26.60 -40.44
N LEU A 105 2.72 27.36 -39.50
CA LEU A 105 3.34 28.67 -39.76
C LEU A 105 4.55 28.57 -40.70
N GLU A 106 5.38 27.55 -40.54
CA GLU A 106 6.49 27.27 -41.47
C GLU A 106 5.94 26.98 -42.88
N GLY A 107 4.86 26.20 -43.00
CA GLY A 107 4.14 25.97 -44.25
C GLY A 107 3.61 27.25 -44.91
N HIS A 108 2.90 28.10 -44.17
CA HIS A 108 2.39 29.37 -44.68
C HIS A 108 3.49 30.35 -45.09
N LEU A 109 4.62 30.39 -44.38
CA LEU A 109 5.79 31.18 -44.81
C LEU A 109 6.31 30.72 -46.17
N PHE A 110 6.34 29.42 -46.45
CA PHE A 110 6.70 28.91 -47.78
C PHE A 110 5.69 29.31 -48.87
N GLU A 111 4.39 29.30 -48.56
CA GLU A 111 3.31 29.68 -49.50
C GLU A 111 3.32 31.19 -49.83
N THR A 112 3.42 32.04 -48.80
CA THR A 112 3.44 33.50 -48.91
C THR A 112 4.66 34.06 -49.62
N GLY A 113 5.80 33.35 -49.63
CA GLY A 113 7.01 33.79 -50.37
C GLY A 113 6.80 33.92 -51.89
N SER A 114 5.67 33.43 -52.42
CA SER A 114 5.26 33.59 -53.82
C SER A 114 4.30 34.78 -54.06
N SER A 115 3.64 35.28 -53.00
CA SER A 115 2.79 36.47 -53.02
C SER A 115 3.61 37.69 -52.61
N GLY A 116 3.43 38.85 -53.26
CA GLY A 116 4.26 40.04 -53.05
C GLY A 116 4.09 40.75 -51.69
N ASP A 117 3.47 40.11 -50.69
CA ASP A 117 3.01 40.75 -49.46
C ASP A 117 4.07 40.64 -48.35
N GLY A 118 5.03 41.58 -48.37
CA GLY A 118 6.14 41.61 -47.42
C GLY A 118 5.72 41.86 -45.96
N GLU A 119 4.55 42.45 -45.71
CA GLU A 119 4.04 42.72 -44.36
C GLU A 119 3.56 41.42 -43.69
N ASP A 120 2.78 40.60 -44.39
CA ASP A 120 2.29 39.30 -43.90
C ASP A 120 3.46 38.32 -43.62
N ALA A 121 4.47 38.30 -44.50
CA ALA A 121 5.67 37.50 -44.30
C ALA A 121 6.47 37.93 -43.07
N ASN A 122 6.48 39.22 -42.75
CA ASN A 122 7.16 39.73 -41.55
C ASN A 122 6.38 39.42 -40.27
N GLU A 123 5.05 39.50 -40.30
CA GLU A 123 4.20 39.14 -39.16
C GLU A 123 4.32 37.65 -38.83
N LEU A 124 4.24 36.77 -39.83
CA LEU A 124 4.45 35.33 -39.65
C LEU A 124 5.84 35.00 -39.09
N ARG A 125 6.89 35.72 -39.50
CA ARG A 125 8.24 35.57 -38.92
C ARG A 125 8.30 35.96 -37.44
N ARG A 126 7.60 37.03 -37.03
CA ARG A 126 7.53 37.42 -35.61
C ARG A 126 6.82 36.35 -34.78
N GLN A 127 5.69 35.85 -35.27
CA GLN A 127 4.92 34.80 -34.61
C GLN A 127 5.74 33.50 -34.47
N LEU A 128 6.45 33.11 -35.51
CA LEU A 128 7.37 31.96 -35.48
C LEU A 128 8.48 32.12 -34.43
N LEU A 129 9.09 33.31 -34.33
CA LEU A 129 10.11 33.59 -33.32
C LEU A 129 9.54 33.54 -31.90
N ALA A 130 8.34 34.07 -31.69
CA ALA A 130 7.64 34.01 -30.41
C ALA A 130 7.33 32.56 -30.00
N GLU A 131 6.82 31.73 -30.93
CA GLU A 131 6.56 30.31 -30.65
C GLU A 131 7.84 29.51 -30.39
N ARG A 132 8.94 29.81 -31.09
CA ARG A 132 10.25 29.20 -30.81
C ARG A 132 10.72 29.53 -29.39
N HIS A 133 10.57 30.78 -28.94
CA HIS A 133 10.90 31.16 -27.56
C HIS A 133 10.01 30.44 -26.54
N ARG A 134 8.70 30.36 -26.78
CA ARG A 134 7.76 29.63 -25.92
C ARG A 134 8.11 28.14 -25.83
N ALA A 135 8.49 27.51 -26.94
CA ALA A 135 8.90 26.11 -26.99
C ALA A 135 10.13 25.85 -26.11
N VAL A 136 11.16 26.69 -26.20
CA VAL A 136 12.38 26.58 -25.36
C VAL A 136 12.06 26.70 -23.87
N VAL A 137 11.16 27.63 -23.49
CA VAL A 137 10.73 27.76 -22.08
C VAL A 137 9.98 26.52 -21.61
N LYS A 138 9.04 26.00 -22.42
CA LYS A 138 8.29 24.77 -22.12
C LYS A 138 9.23 23.57 -21.96
N GLU A 139 10.23 23.43 -22.82
CA GLU A 139 11.23 22.37 -22.76
C GLU A 139 12.04 22.43 -21.45
N ARG A 140 12.47 23.63 -21.03
CA ARG A 140 13.18 23.82 -19.74
C ARG A 140 12.31 23.49 -18.53
N VAL A 141 11.01 23.76 -18.58
CA VAL A 141 10.07 23.38 -17.51
C VAL A 141 9.87 21.87 -17.48
N LEU A 142 9.67 21.24 -18.64
CA LEU A 142 9.58 19.78 -18.76
C LEU A 142 10.85 19.07 -18.26
N ALA A 143 12.03 19.60 -18.56
CA ALA A 143 13.30 19.07 -18.08
C ALA A 143 13.39 19.13 -16.54
N ARG A 144 13.00 20.25 -15.92
CA ARG A 144 12.97 20.41 -14.46
C ARG A 144 12.00 19.44 -13.79
N LEU A 145 10.79 19.26 -14.35
CA LEU A 145 9.82 18.31 -13.81
C LEU A 145 10.30 16.86 -13.94
N ARG A 146 10.95 16.49 -15.05
CA ARG A 146 11.56 15.16 -15.22
C ARG A 146 12.64 14.91 -14.17
N ALA A 147 13.55 15.87 -13.96
CA ALA A 147 14.58 15.77 -12.93
C ALA A 147 13.98 15.61 -11.53
N ARG A 148 12.91 16.35 -11.21
CA ARG A 148 12.20 16.20 -9.93
C ARG A 148 11.56 14.82 -9.78
N VAL A 149 10.96 14.27 -10.83
CA VAL A 149 10.42 12.90 -10.80
C VAL A 149 11.51 11.87 -10.56
N GLU A 150 12.69 12.02 -11.18
CA GLU A 150 13.83 11.13 -10.95
C GLU A 150 14.35 11.21 -9.49
N GLU A 151 14.40 12.42 -8.92
CA GLU A 151 14.73 12.63 -7.50
C GLU A 151 13.71 11.94 -6.56
N LEU A 152 12.41 12.06 -6.86
CA LEU A 152 11.35 11.41 -6.09
C LEU A 152 11.40 9.87 -6.23
N LEU A 153 11.74 9.35 -7.41
CA LEU A 153 11.91 7.91 -7.61
C LEU A 153 13.14 7.39 -6.86
N SER A 154 14.27 8.08 -6.92
CA SER A 154 15.48 7.69 -6.20
C SER A 154 15.30 7.74 -4.68
N SER A 155 14.65 8.78 -4.14
CA SER A 155 14.30 8.85 -2.72
C SER A 155 13.35 7.73 -2.30
N ARG A 156 12.34 7.38 -3.12
CA ARG A 156 11.48 6.22 -2.88
C ARG A 156 12.28 4.91 -2.85
N GLU A 157 13.22 4.72 -3.77
CA GLU A 157 14.05 3.52 -3.81
C GLU A 157 14.96 3.39 -2.58
N ILE A 158 15.57 4.50 -2.13
CA ILE A 158 16.36 4.56 -0.89
C ILE A 158 15.50 4.21 0.33
N LEU A 159 14.27 4.71 0.41
CA LEU A 159 13.36 4.36 1.51
C LEU A 159 12.98 2.87 1.47
N LEU A 160 12.71 2.31 0.29
CA LEU A 160 12.37 0.89 0.15
C LEU A 160 13.56 -0.02 0.48
N SER A 161 14.78 0.34 0.09
CA SER A 161 15.98 -0.44 0.43
C SER A 161 16.24 -0.41 1.93
N ARG A 162 16.15 0.76 2.57
CA ARG A 162 16.27 0.91 4.02
C ARG A 162 15.19 0.13 4.78
N VAL A 163 13.94 0.11 4.32
CA VAL A 163 12.87 -0.73 4.91
C VAL A 163 13.18 -2.22 4.75
N ALA A 164 13.75 -2.63 3.62
CA ALA A 164 14.13 -4.02 3.40
C ALA A 164 15.31 -4.44 4.31
N GLU A 165 16.30 -3.58 4.51
CA GLU A 165 17.38 -3.78 5.48
C GLU A 165 16.85 -3.89 6.90
N TRP A 166 15.93 -3.00 7.30
CA TRP A 166 15.24 -3.09 8.59
C TRP A 166 14.51 -4.41 8.75
N GLN A 167 13.76 -4.86 7.73
CA GLN A 167 13.08 -6.16 7.78
C GLN A 167 14.04 -7.33 7.91
N LYS A 168 15.28 -7.23 7.39
CA LYS A 168 16.32 -8.23 7.61
C LYS A 168 16.85 -8.18 9.03
N LEU A 169 17.22 -7.00 9.54
CA LEU A 169 17.70 -6.83 10.93
C LEU A 169 16.69 -7.32 11.97
N VAL A 170 15.40 -7.05 11.76
CA VAL A 170 14.30 -7.55 12.62
C VAL A 170 14.14 -9.08 12.54
N ARG A 171 14.49 -9.68 11.41
CA ARG A 171 14.46 -11.14 11.23
C ARG A 171 15.73 -11.83 11.72
N GLU A 172 16.87 -11.11 11.74
CA GLU A 172 18.18 -11.71 11.92
C GLU A 172 18.60 -11.87 13.38
N ASP A 173 18.42 -10.94 14.35
CA ASP A 173 18.79 -11.27 15.76
C ASP A 173 18.26 -10.34 16.88
N GLY A 174 17.94 -10.95 18.04
CA GLY A 174 18.42 -10.57 19.40
C GLY A 174 18.13 -9.19 20.03
N PRO A 175 18.40 -9.01 21.35
CA PRO A 175 18.11 -7.80 22.14
C PRO A 175 18.94 -6.55 21.77
N GLU A 176 19.76 -6.59 20.71
CA GLU A 176 20.46 -5.44 20.15
C GLU A 176 19.56 -4.57 19.23
N ALA A 177 18.27 -4.89 19.13
CA ALA A 177 17.22 -4.02 18.60
C ALA A 177 17.05 -2.66 19.33
N ALA A 178 18.02 -2.27 20.16
CA ALA A 178 18.01 -1.07 21.00
C ALA A 178 18.33 0.23 20.23
N ASP A 179 18.84 0.20 19.00
CA ASP A 179 19.09 1.43 18.23
C ASP A 179 17.91 1.85 17.34
N LEU A 180 16.73 1.27 17.56
CA LEU A 180 15.49 1.70 16.91
C LEU A 180 15.18 3.19 17.15
N SER A 181 15.53 3.74 18.31
CA SER A 181 15.28 5.16 18.62
C SER A 181 16.24 6.11 17.92
N GLU A 182 17.51 5.73 17.77
CA GLU A 182 18.52 6.54 17.07
C GLU A 182 18.23 6.55 15.57
N TYR A 183 17.95 5.38 15.00
CA TYR A 183 17.55 5.24 13.61
C TYR A 183 16.25 6.00 13.28
N LEU A 184 15.22 5.90 14.14
CA LEU A 184 13.98 6.68 13.97
C LEU A 184 14.22 8.19 14.14
N SER A 185 15.22 8.59 14.93
CA SER A 185 15.56 10.01 15.09
C SER A 185 16.29 10.58 13.87
N GLU A 186 17.17 9.80 13.23
CA GLU A 186 17.82 10.18 11.97
C GLU A 186 16.81 10.28 10.83
N LEU A 187 15.94 9.27 10.68
CA LEU A 187 14.86 9.29 9.67
C LEU A 187 13.90 10.47 9.87
N ARG A 188 13.57 10.80 11.12
CA ARG A 188 12.78 12.00 11.43
C ARG A 188 13.52 13.29 11.04
N ARG A 189 14.83 13.35 11.27
CA ARG A 189 15.65 14.53 10.95
C ARG A 189 15.71 14.76 9.44
N GLU A 190 15.97 13.71 8.67
CA GLU A 190 16.00 13.76 7.21
C GLU A 190 14.64 14.16 6.61
N ILE A 191 13.54 13.62 7.14
CA ILE A 191 12.19 14.00 6.70
C ILE A 191 11.90 15.47 7.00
N MET A 192 12.24 15.96 8.20
CA MET A 192 12.05 17.36 8.56
C MET A 192 12.90 18.30 7.68
N ASP A 193 14.11 17.89 7.29
CA ASP A 193 14.95 18.68 6.40
C ASP A 193 14.41 18.70 4.97
N LEU A 194 13.81 17.61 4.49
CA LEU A 194 13.09 17.57 3.21
C LEU A 194 11.84 18.45 3.22
N GLU A 195 11.04 18.43 4.29
CA GLU A 195 9.86 19.30 4.45
C GLU A 195 10.26 20.79 4.47
N ARG A 196 11.38 21.14 5.12
CA ARG A 196 11.93 22.51 5.08
C ARG A 196 12.39 22.91 3.68
N GLN A 197 13.02 22.01 2.95
CA GLN A 197 13.45 22.28 1.57
C GLN A 197 12.24 22.44 0.63
N SER A 198 11.18 21.64 0.81
CA SER A 198 9.93 21.76 0.06
C SER A 198 9.24 23.10 0.32
N SER A 199 9.02 23.44 1.58
CA SER A 199 8.39 24.71 1.97
C SER A 199 9.22 25.93 1.52
N ALA A 200 10.55 25.84 1.54
CA ALA A 200 11.42 26.87 0.96
C ALA A 200 11.33 26.92 -0.58
N GLY A 201 11.12 25.79 -1.24
CA GLY A 201 10.82 25.71 -2.67
C GLY A 201 9.49 26.39 -3.01
N GLU A 202 8.42 26.02 -2.32
CA GLU A 202 7.07 26.58 -2.45
C GLU A 202 7.07 28.09 -2.18
N GLY A 203 7.79 28.56 -1.15
CA GLY A 203 7.91 29.98 -0.87
C GLY A 203 8.61 30.76 -1.98
N ARG A 204 9.66 30.18 -2.60
CA ARG A 204 10.31 30.79 -3.78
C ARG A 204 9.37 30.82 -4.98
N GLU A 205 8.62 29.74 -5.21
CA GLU A 205 7.66 29.69 -6.30
C GLU A 205 6.51 30.67 -6.09
N ALA A 206 5.97 30.78 -4.88
CA ALA A 206 4.93 31.75 -4.54
C ALA A 206 5.43 33.19 -4.69
N ALA A 207 6.65 33.50 -4.25
CA ALA A 207 7.25 34.82 -4.45
C ALA A 207 7.45 35.14 -5.94
N LEU A 208 7.85 34.15 -6.75
CA LEU A 208 7.92 34.29 -8.19
C LEU A 208 6.53 34.54 -8.81
N ARG A 209 5.49 33.80 -8.39
CA ARG A 209 4.12 34.01 -8.86
C ARG A 209 3.62 35.42 -8.50
N GLU A 210 3.83 35.88 -7.27
CA GLU A 210 3.46 37.24 -6.84
C GLU A 210 4.20 38.32 -7.64
N HIS A 211 5.49 38.12 -7.88
CA HIS A 211 6.29 39.03 -8.69
C HIS A 211 5.83 39.06 -10.16
N LEU A 212 5.34 37.94 -10.70
CA LEU A 212 4.76 37.88 -12.05
C LEU A 212 3.42 38.63 -12.12
N ILE A 213 2.55 38.43 -11.12
CA ILE A 213 1.28 39.15 -11.00
C ILE A 213 1.51 40.66 -10.89
N LEU A 214 2.50 41.11 -10.11
CA LEU A 214 2.87 42.52 -10.00
C LEU A 214 3.38 43.12 -11.32
N LEU A 215 3.95 42.30 -12.19
CA LEU A 215 4.37 42.68 -13.54
C LEU A 215 3.24 42.57 -14.58
N GLY A 216 2.00 42.28 -14.15
CA GLY A 216 0.85 42.13 -15.05
C GLY A 216 0.89 40.86 -15.91
N VAL A 217 1.74 39.89 -15.55
CA VAL A 217 1.80 38.57 -16.18
C VAL A 217 1.18 37.59 -15.20
N ASP A 218 -0.10 37.30 -15.35
CA ASP A 218 -0.75 36.27 -14.55
C ASP A 218 -0.40 34.89 -15.13
N PRO A 219 0.38 34.05 -14.41
CA PRO A 219 0.77 32.73 -14.88
C PRO A 219 -0.41 31.73 -14.91
N GLU A 220 -1.55 32.05 -14.28
CA GLU A 220 -2.76 31.23 -14.27
C GLU A 220 -3.84 31.71 -15.26
N GLU A 221 -3.71 32.93 -15.79
CA GLU A 221 -4.63 33.47 -16.79
C GLU A 221 -4.44 32.70 -18.11
N GLN A 222 -5.37 31.79 -18.39
CA GLN A 222 -5.49 31.19 -19.72
C GLN A 222 -5.65 32.34 -20.71
N PRO A 223 -4.83 32.41 -21.78
CA PRO A 223 -5.03 33.44 -22.79
C PRO A 223 -6.45 33.27 -23.31
N ALA A 224 -7.28 34.29 -23.08
CA ALA A 224 -8.58 34.36 -23.70
C ALA A 224 -8.35 34.32 -25.21
N ASP A 225 -8.72 33.20 -25.83
CA ASP A 225 -8.96 33.16 -27.26
C ASP A 225 -9.93 34.31 -27.59
N ASP A 226 -9.58 35.07 -28.62
CA ASP A 226 -10.39 36.09 -29.28
C ASP A 226 -10.51 37.48 -28.60
N ALA A 227 -9.44 38.26 -28.67
CA ALA A 227 -9.56 39.72 -28.80
C ALA A 227 -8.72 40.20 -30.00
N PRO A 228 -9.34 40.83 -31.03
CA PRO A 228 -8.59 41.44 -32.13
C PRO A 228 -7.74 42.58 -31.59
N LEU A 229 -6.43 42.43 -31.64
CA LEU A 229 -5.49 43.50 -31.29
C LEU A 229 -5.50 44.53 -32.42
N ASP A 230 -6.11 45.69 -32.12
CA ASP A 230 -6.07 46.88 -32.96
C ASP A 230 -4.62 47.37 -33.02
N ALA A 231 -3.97 47.14 -34.15
CA ALA A 231 -2.58 47.48 -34.41
C ALA A 231 -2.45 48.96 -34.75
N SER A 232 -2.48 49.85 -33.75
CA SER A 232 -2.23 51.28 -33.96
C SER A 232 -1.73 52.01 -32.70
N ASP A 233 -0.82 51.42 -31.92
CA ASP A 233 -0.13 52.19 -30.88
C ASP A 233 1.38 51.88 -30.80
N PRO A 234 2.26 52.71 -31.40
CA PRO A 234 3.71 52.54 -31.36
C PRO A 234 4.33 52.83 -29.99
N SER A 235 3.54 53.26 -28.99
CA SER A 235 4.02 53.47 -27.62
C SER A 235 4.22 52.16 -26.83
N GLY A 236 3.57 51.06 -27.25
CA GLY A 236 3.63 49.75 -26.57
C GLY A 236 4.92 48.95 -26.80
N GLU A 237 5.60 49.13 -27.94
CA GLU A 237 6.84 48.38 -28.25
C GLU A 237 8.03 48.81 -27.37
N SER A 238 8.07 50.09 -26.97
CA SER A 238 9.11 50.60 -26.07
C SER A 238 8.91 50.09 -24.64
N SER A 239 7.67 49.99 -24.17
CA SER A 239 7.34 49.38 -22.87
C SER A 239 7.63 47.88 -22.84
N ARG A 240 7.30 47.15 -23.92
CA ARG A 240 7.57 45.70 -24.02
C ARG A 240 9.05 45.37 -24.14
N ARG A 241 9.85 46.21 -24.83
CA ARG A 241 11.32 46.06 -24.85
C ARG A 241 11.93 46.29 -23.46
N LEU A 242 11.46 47.30 -22.73
CA LEU A 242 11.90 47.56 -21.35
C LEU A 242 11.50 46.42 -20.39
N GLU A 243 10.35 45.78 -20.61
CA GLU A 243 9.93 44.59 -19.85
C GLU A 243 10.80 43.37 -20.16
N ILE A 244 11.11 43.11 -21.43
CA ILE A 244 11.99 41.99 -21.83
C ILE A 244 13.41 42.18 -21.30
N GLU A 245 13.95 43.40 -21.35
CA GLU A 245 15.27 43.72 -20.79
C GLU A 245 15.30 43.65 -19.27
N ARG A 246 14.22 44.08 -18.58
CA ARG A 246 14.06 43.88 -17.12
C ARG A 246 13.97 42.41 -16.75
N TYR A 247 13.25 41.61 -17.53
CA TYR A 247 13.08 40.18 -17.29
C TYR A 247 14.40 39.41 -17.50
N ALA A 248 15.18 39.79 -18.52
CA ALA A 248 16.52 39.25 -18.74
C ALA A 248 17.51 39.62 -17.62
N ALA A 249 17.42 40.83 -17.08
CA ALA A 249 18.22 41.26 -15.93
C ALA A 249 17.86 40.53 -14.62
N LEU A 250 16.56 40.24 -14.40
CA LEU A 250 16.08 39.50 -13.23
C LEU A 250 16.55 38.03 -13.25
N VAL A 251 16.52 37.39 -14.43
CA VAL A 251 17.01 36.01 -14.62
C VAL A 251 18.53 35.92 -14.40
N ALA A 252 19.30 36.95 -14.78
CA ALA A 252 20.72 37.03 -14.51
C ALA A 252 21.05 37.23 -13.03
N GLN A 253 20.20 37.94 -12.28
CA GLN A 253 20.35 38.17 -10.84
C GLN A 253 20.05 36.91 -10.01
N VAL A 254 19.04 36.13 -10.39
CA VAL A 254 18.67 34.88 -9.72
C VAL A 254 19.70 33.76 -9.96
N GLY A 255 20.47 33.83 -11.06
CA GLY A 255 21.59 32.92 -11.31
C GLY A 255 22.87 33.24 -10.53
N ALA A 256 22.97 34.40 -9.88
CA ALA A 256 24.17 34.84 -9.15
C ALA A 256 24.16 34.43 -7.66
N ASP A 257 23.01 34.06 -7.11
CA ASP A 257 22.85 33.68 -5.69
C ASP A 257 22.86 32.16 -5.45
N ASP A 258 23.45 31.39 -6.38
CA ASP A 258 23.51 29.92 -6.33
C ASP A 258 24.88 29.44 -5.74
N PRO A 259 24.96 28.97 -4.48
CA PRO A 259 26.23 28.58 -3.85
C PRO A 259 26.71 27.17 -4.24
N VAL A 260 26.06 26.50 -5.21
CA VAL A 260 26.39 25.10 -5.58
C VAL A 260 27.25 25.01 -6.85
N ALA A 261 27.66 26.14 -7.43
CA ALA A 261 28.52 26.19 -8.62
C ALA A 261 30.01 25.85 -8.35
N HIS A 262 30.31 24.77 -7.64
CA HIS A 262 31.65 24.18 -7.60
C HIS A 262 31.60 22.65 -7.41
N ARG A 263 31.16 21.90 -8.43
CA ARG A 263 31.81 20.62 -8.78
C ARG A 263 31.34 20.05 -10.11
N SER A 264 32.33 19.59 -10.88
CA SER A 264 32.26 18.80 -12.12
C SER A 264 31.89 19.56 -13.39
N GLN A 265 32.92 20.19 -13.95
CA GLN A 265 33.08 20.35 -15.39
C GLN A 265 33.17 18.97 -16.05
N VAL A 266 32.31 18.70 -17.03
CA VAL A 266 32.60 17.81 -18.15
C VAL A 266 32.26 18.61 -19.40
N GLU A 267 33.30 18.91 -20.18
CA GLU A 267 33.23 19.68 -21.44
C GLU A 267 32.38 18.94 -22.48
N PRO A 268 31.50 19.64 -23.23
CA PRO A 268 30.63 19.04 -24.23
C PRO A 268 31.27 19.12 -25.61
N ASP A 269 32.26 18.27 -25.87
CA ASP A 269 32.75 18.03 -27.24
C ASP A 269 33.26 16.60 -27.32
N GLU A 270 32.34 15.64 -27.47
CA GLU A 270 32.58 14.41 -28.23
C GLU A 270 31.30 13.57 -28.35
N VAL A 271 31.02 13.18 -29.61
CA VAL A 271 30.11 12.11 -30.05
C VAL A 271 28.62 12.44 -30.25
N LEU A 272 28.37 13.38 -31.17
CA LEU A 272 27.48 13.06 -32.29
C LEU A 272 28.12 11.94 -33.12
N GLN A 273 27.56 10.72 -33.06
CA GLN A 273 27.58 9.63 -34.06
C GLN A 273 27.74 8.25 -33.42
N ALA A 274 26.63 7.54 -33.24
CA ALA A 274 26.56 6.11 -33.52
C ALA A 274 25.10 5.69 -33.76
N ALA A 275 24.92 4.89 -34.79
CA ALA A 275 23.66 4.49 -35.41
C ALA A 275 22.74 3.65 -34.51
N ALA A 276 21.43 3.72 -34.80
CA ALA A 276 20.46 2.67 -34.49
C ALA A 276 20.88 1.34 -35.17
N PRO A 277 20.50 0.13 -34.66
CA PRO A 277 19.09 -0.25 -34.52
C PRO A 277 18.69 -1.20 -33.35
N ALA A 278 17.37 -1.20 -33.10
CA ALA A 278 16.48 -2.29 -32.69
C ALA A 278 16.56 -2.97 -31.29
N LEU A 279 15.34 -3.13 -30.74
CA LEU A 279 14.81 -4.11 -29.76
C LEU A 279 14.82 -3.78 -28.25
N GLU A 280 13.60 -3.84 -27.70
CA GLU A 280 13.19 -4.01 -26.28
C GLU A 280 13.38 -2.75 -25.39
N SER A 281 12.44 -2.31 -24.54
CA SER A 281 11.63 -3.06 -23.59
C SER A 281 10.53 -2.16 -22.98
N ASN A 282 9.32 -2.71 -22.89
CA ASN A 282 8.22 -2.47 -21.95
C ASN A 282 8.21 -1.21 -21.05
N GLY A 283 7.24 -0.33 -21.31
CA GLY A 283 6.75 0.67 -20.35
C GLY A 283 5.22 0.78 -20.43
N GLY A 284 4.53 0.27 -19.40
CA GLY A 284 3.08 0.16 -19.35
C GLY A 284 2.36 1.51 -19.32
N GLY A 285 1.62 1.80 -20.38
CA GLY A 285 0.61 2.85 -20.43
C GLY A 285 -0.71 2.35 -19.86
N ALA A 286 -1.10 2.86 -18.70
CA ALA A 286 -2.46 2.74 -18.18
C ALA A 286 -3.42 3.55 -19.08
N PHE A 287 -4.00 2.90 -20.08
CA PHE A 287 -5.10 3.45 -20.86
C PHE A 287 -6.34 3.61 -19.98
N ALA A 288 -6.63 4.85 -19.61
CA ALA A 288 -7.89 5.27 -19.04
C ALA A 288 -8.90 5.49 -20.18
N TYR A 289 -9.90 4.62 -20.29
CA TYR A 289 -11.13 4.93 -21.02
C TYR A 289 -12.28 5.14 -20.05
N ARG A 290 -12.85 6.33 -20.20
CA ARG A 290 -13.96 6.93 -19.48
C ARG A 290 -15.23 6.13 -19.76
N SER A 291 -15.99 5.83 -18.71
CA SER A 291 -17.35 5.29 -18.79
C SER A 291 -18.26 6.23 -19.59
N ALA A 292 -18.61 5.83 -20.81
CA ALA A 292 -19.73 6.41 -21.56
C ALA A 292 -20.78 5.32 -21.79
N GLY A 293 -22.00 5.58 -21.34
CA GLY A 293 -23.13 4.67 -21.50
C GLY A 293 -23.77 4.71 -22.89
N SER A 294 -24.73 3.81 -23.06
CA SER A 294 -25.77 3.74 -24.10
C SER A 294 -25.50 2.92 -25.37
N GLY A 295 -25.85 1.62 -25.29
CA GLY A 295 -26.97 1.05 -26.05
C GLY A 295 -26.86 0.83 -27.57
N LYS A 296 -26.54 -0.40 -27.97
CA LYS A 296 -27.32 -1.30 -28.88
C LYS A 296 -26.43 -2.44 -29.41
N GLY A 297 -26.68 -3.67 -28.97
CA GLY A 297 -26.45 -4.91 -29.74
C GLY A 297 -25.02 -5.35 -30.10
N GLY A 298 -23.96 -4.74 -29.56
CA GLY A 298 -22.57 -5.17 -29.80
C GLY A 298 -21.99 -5.96 -28.62
N ALA A 299 -21.13 -6.93 -28.91
CA ALA A 299 -20.37 -7.69 -27.92
C ALA A 299 -19.68 -6.76 -26.90
N ASP A 300 -19.57 -7.21 -25.65
CA ASP A 300 -18.95 -6.41 -24.58
C ASP A 300 -17.48 -6.17 -24.95
N PRO A 301 -17.03 -4.91 -25.15
CA PRO A 301 -15.69 -4.63 -25.67
C PRO A 301 -14.57 -5.14 -24.76
N LEU A 302 -14.86 -5.36 -23.47
CA LEU A 302 -13.92 -5.98 -22.54
C LEU A 302 -13.75 -7.48 -22.77
N VAL A 303 -14.80 -8.16 -23.24
CA VAL A 303 -14.77 -9.58 -23.59
C VAL A 303 -13.95 -9.78 -24.86
N ASP A 304 -14.18 -8.94 -25.88
CA ASP A 304 -13.43 -8.99 -27.13
C ASP A 304 -11.95 -8.70 -26.89
N ALA A 305 -11.65 -7.68 -26.08
CA ALA A 305 -10.28 -7.35 -25.69
C ALA A 305 -9.60 -8.48 -24.90
N LEU A 306 -10.34 -9.23 -24.07
CA LEU A 306 -9.78 -10.37 -23.34
C LEU A 306 -9.44 -11.52 -24.30
N ALA A 307 -10.29 -11.77 -25.30
CA ALA A 307 -10.08 -12.81 -26.30
C ALA A 307 -8.86 -12.53 -27.19
N SER A 308 -8.57 -11.26 -27.48
CA SER A 308 -7.43 -10.85 -28.31
C SER A 308 -6.13 -10.56 -27.55
N ALA A 309 -6.12 -10.68 -26.21
CA ALA A 309 -4.97 -10.27 -25.41
C ALA A 309 -3.92 -11.37 -25.26
N ASP A 310 -2.74 -11.17 -25.87
CA ASP A 310 -1.63 -12.13 -25.76
C ASP A 310 -0.86 -11.98 -24.43
N ALA A 311 -0.64 -10.74 -23.99
CA ALA A 311 0.13 -10.44 -22.80
C ALA A 311 -0.60 -10.80 -21.50
N SER A 312 0.05 -11.58 -20.63
CA SER A 312 -0.49 -12.06 -19.35
C SER A 312 -0.86 -10.93 -18.38
N ALA A 313 -0.12 -9.82 -18.40
CA ALA A 313 -0.41 -8.61 -17.62
C ALA A 313 -1.72 -7.94 -18.08
N VAL A 314 -1.94 -7.84 -19.40
CA VAL A 314 -3.15 -7.27 -19.99
C VAL A 314 -4.36 -8.16 -19.71
N ARG A 315 -4.23 -9.49 -19.89
CA ARG A 315 -5.27 -10.46 -19.52
C ARG A 315 -5.65 -10.35 -18.05
N SER A 316 -4.68 -10.24 -17.16
CA SER A 316 -4.93 -10.07 -15.72
C SER A 316 -5.69 -8.78 -15.43
N GLU A 317 -5.33 -7.66 -16.05
CA GLU A 317 -6.03 -6.40 -15.84
C GLU A 317 -7.48 -6.43 -16.36
N LEU A 318 -7.68 -7.00 -17.56
CA LEU A 318 -9.02 -7.16 -18.13
C LEU A 318 -9.92 -8.05 -17.25
N LEU A 319 -9.38 -9.15 -16.69
CA LEU A 319 -10.11 -10.00 -15.76
C LEU A 319 -10.52 -9.26 -14.47
N ARG A 320 -9.66 -8.39 -13.92
CA ARG A 320 -10.04 -7.56 -12.75
C ARG A 320 -11.19 -6.64 -13.08
N ARG A 321 -11.14 -5.99 -14.25
CA ARG A 321 -12.19 -5.08 -14.73
C ARG A 321 -13.51 -5.82 -14.95
N LEU A 322 -13.47 -6.99 -15.59
CA LEU A 322 -14.65 -7.84 -15.77
C LEU A 322 -15.25 -8.25 -14.42
N GLY A 323 -14.44 -8.68 -13.46
CA GLY A 323 -14.88 -9.01 -12.10
C GLY A 323 -15.53 -7.83 -11.37
N ALA A 324 -15.08 -6.60 -11.61
CA ALA A 324 -15.65 -5.40 -11.01
C ALA A 324 -17.03 -5.01 -11.57
N THR A 325 -17.41 -5.51 -12.76
CA THR A 325 -18.73 -5.22 -13.34
C THR A 325 -19.88 -5.93 -12.62
N ASN A 326 -19.59 -6.97 -11.82
CA ASN A 326 -20.57 -7.80 -11.10
C ASN A 326 -21.70 -8.36 -11.99
N ARG A 327 -21.39 -8.65 -13.27
CA ARG A 327 -22.33 -9.22 -14.26
C ARG A 327 -22.19 -10.74 -14.29
N ARG A 328 -23.11 -11.46 -13.65
CA ARG A 328 -23.11 -12.94 -13.59
C ARG A 328 -22.98 -13.64 -14.96
N GLN A 329 -23.47 -13.02 -16.04
CA GLN A 329 -23.37 -13.55 -17.41
C GLN A 329 -21.91 -13.69 -17.91
N LEU A 330 -20.95 -13.02 -17.27
CA LEU A 330 -19.54 -13.08 -17.64
C LEU A 330 -18.79 -14.28 -17.03
N VAL A 331 -19.45 -15.08 -16.20
CA VAL A 331 -18.83 -16.25 -15.54
C VAL A 331 -18.28 -17.22 -16.57
N ASP A 332 -19.07 -17.56 -17.60
CA ASP A 332 -18.67 -18.51 -18.65
C ASP A 332 -17.47 -18.01 -19.48
N ILE A 333 -17.23 -16.70 -19.48
CA ILE A 333 -16.12 -16.04 -20.18
C ILE A 333 -14.84 -16.06 -19.33
N VAL A 334 -14.98 -15.93 -18.00
CA VAL A 334 -13.84 -15.93 -17.06
C VAL A 334 -13.37 -17.34 -16.73
N VAL A 335 -14.27 -18.33 -16.67
CA VAL A 335 -13.94 -19.73 -16.32
C VAL A 335 -12.79 -20.32 -17.15
N PRO A 336 -12.69 -20.15 -18.48
CA PRO A 336 -11.55 -20.62 -19.25
C PRO A 336 -10.18 -20.10 -18.75
N SER A 337 -10.14 -18.88 -18.21
CA SER A 337 -8.90 -18.26 -17.70
C SER A 337 -8.38 -18.92 -16.42
N THR A 338 -9.20 -19.69 -15.70
CA THR A 338 -8.74 -20.49 -14.54
C THR A 338 -7.87 -21.67 -14.96
N LYS A 339 -7.83 -22.00 -16.26
CA LYS A 339 -6.99 -23.07 -16.85
C LYS A 339 -5.78 -22.54 -17.61
N SER A 340 -5.51 -21.24 -17.53
CA SER A 340 -4.33 -20.62 -18.17
C SER A 340 -3.03 -21.24 -17.65
N GLU A 341 -2.03 -21.40 -18.51
CA GLU A 341 -0.68 -21.84 -18.11
C GLU A 341 -0.04 -20.86 -17.12
N GLU A 342 -0.33 -19.57 -17.29
CA GLU A 342 0.17 -18.49 -16.45
C GLU A 342 -0.54 -18.43 -15.07
N PRO A 343 0.19 -18.61 -13.94
CA PRO A 343 -0.40 -18.62 -12.60
C PRO A 343 -0.96 -17.25 -12.20
N ALA A 344 -0.40 -16.15 -12.69
CA ALA A 344 -0.93 -14.81 -12.44
C ALA A 344 -2.35 -14.64 -13.00
N VAL A 345 -2.59 -15.17 -14.21
CA VAL A 345 -3.90 -15.12 -14.87
C VAL A 345 -4.90 -16.01 -14.13
N ARG A 346 -4.51 -17.23 -13.74
CA ARG A 346 -5.37 -18.12 -12.94
C ARG A 346 -5.78 -17.49 -11.61
N ALA A 347 -4.82 -16.91 -10.88
CA ALA A 347 -5.08 -16.27 -9.60
C ALA A 347 -6.11 -15.13 -9.72
N VAL A 348 -5.97 -14.29 -10.74
CA VAL A 348 -6.89 -13.18 -10.98
C VAL A 348 -8.25 -13.67 -11.51
N ALA A 349 -8.29 -14.75 -12.29
CA ALA A 349 -9.54 -15.36 -12.73
C ALA A 349 -10.39 -15.83 -11.54
N TYR A 350 -9.80 -16.49 -10.54
CA TYR A 350 -10.51 -16.87 -9.32
C TYR A 350 -10.97 -15.67 -8.48
N GLU A 351 -10.17 -14.60 -8.41
CA GLU A 351 -10.58 -13.34 -7.78
C GLU A 351 -11.80 -12.73 -8.50
N ALA A 352 -11.78 -12.68 -9.84
CA ALA A 352 -12.89 -12.19 -10.63
C ALA A 352 -14.17 -13.03 -10.43
N LEU A 353 -14.05 -14.36 -10.42
CA LEU A 353 -15.18 -15.27 -10.14
C LEU A 353 -15.81 -15.02 -8.77
N SER A 354 -15.00 -14.75 -7.74
CA SER A 354 -15.52 -14.44 -6.40
C SER A 354 -16.40 -13.20 -6.34
N ARG A 355 -16.14 -12.22 -7.21
CA ARG A 355 -16.97 -11.02 -7.35
C ARG A 355 -18.21 -11.30 -8.19
N LEU A 356 -18.07 -11.97 -9.33
CA LEU A 356 -19.18 -12.27 -10.23
C LEU A 356 -20.23 -13.22 -9.62
N LEU A 357 -19.80 -14.09 -8.71
CA LEU A 357 -20.64 -15.08 -8.01
C LEU A 357 -20.92 -14.70 -6.55
N GLU A 358 -20.75 -13.44 -6.16
CA GLU A 358 -20.98 -12.99 -4.78
C GLU A 358 -22.39 -13.36 -4.26
N LYS A 359 -23.38 -13.41 -5.15
CA LYS A 359 -24.78 -13.74 -4.84
C LYS A 359 -25.10 -15.25 -4.92
N ASP A 360 -24.16 -16.09 -5.33
CA ASP A 360 -24.34 -17.52 -5.51
C ASP A 360 -23.15 -18.30 -4.89
N PRO A 361 -23.15 -18.44 -3.55
CA PRO A 361 -22.04 -19.07 -2.84
C PRO A 361 -21.85 -20.54 -3.23
N GLY A 362 -22.93 -21.27 -3.54
CA GLY A 362 -22.84 -22.68 -3.94
C GLY A 362 -22.08 -22.87 -5.25
N ALA A 363 -22.38 -22.04 -6.26
CA ALA A 363 -21.63 -22.06 -7.52
C ALA A 363 -20.17 -21.62 -7.34
N LEU A 364 -19.93 -20.61 -6.49
CA LEU A 364 -18.59 -20.11 -6.19
C LEU A 364 -17.72 -21.16 -5.49
N GLU A 365 -18.28 -21.90 -4.54
CA GLU A 365 -17.57 -22.90 -3.74
C GLU A 365 -16.92 -23.99 -4.60
N ALA A 366 -17.61 -24.45 -5.65
CA ALA A 366 -17.09 -25.43 -6.59
C ALA A 366 -15.82 -24.93 -7.32
N HIS A 367 -15.82 -23.65 -7.71
CA HIS A 367 -14.69 -23.03 -8.39
C HIS A 367 -13.53 -22.77 -7.44
N LEU A 368 -13.82 -22.31 -6.22
CA LEU A 368 -12.78 -22.09 -5.20
C LEU A 368 -12.11 -23.41 -4.82
N ARG A 369 -12.84 -24.53 -4.68
CA ARG A 369 -12.22 -25.85 -4.43
C ARG A 369 -11.19 -26.23 -5.49
N ALA A 370 -11.49 -25.96 -6.77
CA ALA A 370 -10.53 -26.19 -7.86
C ALA A 370 -9.28 -25.31 -7.70
N GLY A 371 -9.44 -24.03 -7.37
CA GLY A 371 -8.32 -23.11 -7.18
C GLY A 371 -7.48 -23.36 -5.92
N LEU A 372 -8.08 -23.91 -4.86
CA LEU A 372 -7.36 -24.32 -3.64
C LEU A 372 -6.50 -25.57 -3.89
N GLY A 373 -6.81 -26.36 -4.92
CA GLY A 373 -6.00 -27.49 -5.38
C GLY A 373 -4.94 -27.14 -6.44
N ASP A 374 -4.75 -25.85 -6.76
CA ASP A 374 -3.77 -25.43 -7.79
C ASP A 374 -2.33 -25.78 -7.37
N ALA A 375 -1.50 -26.17 -8.33
CA ALA A 375 -0.09 -26.48 -8.08
C ALA A 375 0.70 -25.26 -7.59
N ASP A 376 0.36 -24.05 -8.05
CA ASP A 376 1.07 -22.83 -7.70
C ASP A 376 0.54 -22.23 -6.37
N PRO A 377 1.42 -22.00 -5.37
CA PRO A 377 1.01 -21.46 -4.07
C PRO A 377 0.46 -20.04 -4.15
N ARG A 378 0.83 -19.23 -5.15
CA ARG A 378 0.31 -17.88 -5.35
C ARG A 378 -1.16 -17.90 -5.74
N VAL A 379 -1.56 -18.89 -6.55
CA VAL A 379 -2.96 -19.11 -6.92
C VAL A 379 -3.74 -19.54 -5.68
N ARG A 380 -3.27 -20.57 -4.95
CA ARG A 380 -3.91 -21.02 -3.71
C ARG A 380 -4.10 -19.88 -2.71
N ARG A 381 -3.07 -19.06 -2.47
CA ARG A 381 -3.13 -17.89 -1.58
C ARG A 381 -4.20 -16.89 -2.02
N ARG A 382 -4.28 -16.60 -3.32
CA ARG A 382 -5.29 -15.66 -3.85
C ARG A 382 -6.71 -16.20 -3.70
N VAL A 383 -6.89 -17.50 -3.93
CA VAL A 383 -8.18 -18.19 -3.76
C VAL A 383 -8.61 -18.21 -2.29
N VAL A 384 -7.67 -18.39 -1.35
CA VAL A 384 -7.94 -18.27 0.10
C VAL A 384 -8.46 -16.88 0.46
N LEU A 385 -7.84 -15.82 -0.07
CA LEU A 385 -8.30 -14.45 0.16
C LEU A 385 -9.67 -14.18 -0.47
N ALA A 386 -9.90 -14.68 -1.68
CA ALA A 386 -11.19 -14.58 -2.35
C ALA A 386 -12.31 -15.28 -1.56
N ALA A 387 -12.03 -16.47 -1.01
CA ALA A 387 -12.95 -17.20 -0.13
C ALA A 387 -13.26 -16.43 1.15
N ALA A 388 -12.26 -15.78 1.75
CA ALA A 388 -12.42 -14.98 2.97
C ALA A 388 -13.36 -13.76 2.78
N THR A 389 -13.38 -13.19 1.56
CA THR A 389 -14.24 -12.04 1.23
C THR A 389 -15.64 -12.42 0.77
N ALA A 390 -15.87 -13.68 0.42
CA ALA A 390 -17.14 -14.16 -0.11
C ALA A 390 -18.16 -14.38 1.02
N ARG A 391 -19.38 -13.86 0.82
CA ARG A 391 -20.48 -13.99 1.78
C ARG A 391 -21.21 -15.31 1.60
N GLY A 392 -21.65 -15.91 2.70
CA GLY A 392 -22.46 -17.14 2.67
C GLY A 392 -21.69 -18.42 2.37
N LEU A 393 -20.36 -18.39 2.38
CA LEU A 393 -19.52 -19.60 2.29
C LEU A 393 -19.16 -20.14 3.66
N ALA A 394 -19.13 -21.46 3.76
CA ALA A 394 -18.58 -22.20 4.89
C ALA A 394 -17.03 -22.17 4.87
N VAL A 395 -16.44 -20.99 5.09
CA VAL A 395 -14.99 -20.73 4.91
C VAL A 395 -14.13 -21.65 5.79
N ARG A 396 -14.60 -22.03 6.99
CA ARG A 396 -13.83 -22.93 7.87
C ARG A 396 -13.75 -24.34 7.32
N SER A 397 -14.85 -24.87 6.80
CA SER A 397 -14.86 -26.20 6.18
C SER A 397 -14.03 -26.23 4.89
N LEU A 398 -14.09 -25.16 4.10
CA LEU A 398 -13.38 -25.03 2.83
C LEU A 398 -11.85 -24.93 3.00
N LEU A 399 -11.38 -24.17 4.00
CA LEU A 399 -9.95 -23.93 4.22
C LEU A 399 -9.29 -24.93 5.18
N GLY A 400 -10.07 -25.77 5.86
CA GLY A 400 -9.57 -26.80 6.78
C GLY A 400 -8.44 -27.66 6.22
N PRO A 401 -8.55 -28.20 5.00
CA PRO A 401 -7.51 -29.02 4.37
C PRO A 401 -6.18 -28.31 4.14
N LEU A 402 -6.17 -26.97 3.97
CA LEU A 402 -4.96 -26.18 3.70
C LEU A 402 -4.17 -25.79 4.95
N ARG A 403 -4.60 -26.21 6.13
CA ARG A 403 -3.81 -26.02 7.37
C ARG A 403 -2.47 -26.75 7.33
N GLY A 404 -2.32 -27.76 6.49
CA GLY A 404 -1.05 -28.48 6.26
C GLY A 404 -0.38 -28.17 4.93
N ASP A 405 -0.71 -27.05 4.27
CA ASP A 405 -0.14 -26.71 2.96
C ASP A 405 1.41 -26.68 3.02
N PRO A 406 2.12 -27.24 2.03
CA PRO A 406 3.59 -27.24 2.00
C PRO A 406 4.19 -25.84 1.87
N ASP A 407 3.44 -24.87 1.35
CA ASP A 407 3.90 -23.49 1.26
C ASP A 407 3.65 -22.72 2.59
N PRO A 408 4.70 -22.15 3.21
CA PRO A 408 4.56 -21.47 4.50
C PRO A 408 3.73 -20.19 4.42
N GLN A 409 3.65 -19.55 3.25
CA GLN A 409 2.84 -18.34 3.09
C GLN A 409 1.35 -18.68 2.99
N VAL A 410 0.99 -19.74 2.25
CA VAL A 410 -0.39 -20.25 2.20
C VAL A 410 -0.84 -20.66 3.60
N HIS A 411 0.00 -21.42 4.33
CA HIS A 411 -0.28 -21.80 5.71
C HIS A 411 -0.54 -20.59 6.63
N ARG A 412 0.31 -19.56 6.55
CA ARG A 412 0.17 -18.33 7.34
C ARG A 412 -1.14 -17.60 7.03
N VAL A 413 -1.48 -17.43 5.76
CA VAL A 413 -2.70 -16.73 5.33
C VAL A 413 -3.94 -17.51 5.77
N VAL A 414 -3.96 -18.83 5.62
CA VAL A 414 -5.07 -19.69 6.07
C VAL A 414 -5.28 -19.56 7.58
N ARG A 415 -4.20 -19.60 8.38
CA ARG A 415 -4.30 -19.39 9.84
C ARG A 415 -4.88 -18.04 10.20
N GLU A 416 -4.45 -16.99 9.52
CA GLU A 416 -4.93 -15.62 9.78
C GLU A 416 -6.41 -15.49 9.42
N VAL A 417 -6.84 -15.97 8.24
CA VAL A 417 -8.24 -15.96 7.83
C VAL A 417 -9.13 -16.73 8.81
N LEU A 418 -8.70 -17.93 9.21
CA LEU A 418 -9.45 -18.76 10.15
C LEU A 418 -9.54 -18.16 11.57
N ARG A 419 -8.55 -17.36 11.97
CA ARG A 419 -8.56 -16.63 13.25
C ARG A 419 -9.66 -15.57 13.29
N HIS A 420 -9.91 -14.90 12.16
CA HIS A 420 -10.92 -13.84 12.03
C HIS A 420 -12.29 -14.34 11.56
N THR A 421 -12.41 -15.60 11.17
CA THR A 421 -13.68 -16.20 10.76
C THR A 421 -14.38 -16.85 11.97
N PRO A 422 -15.60 -16.42 12.34
CA PRO A 422 -16.34 -17.03 13.46
C PRO A 422 -16.60 -18.53 13.23
N PRO A 423 -16.74 -19.34 14.30
CA PRO A 423 -17.15 -20.73 14.16
C PRO A 423 -18.52 -20.81 13.47
N GLU A 424 -18.65 -21.71 12.49
CA GLU A 424 -19.93 -21.91 11.81
C GLU A 424 -20.97 -22.35 12.84
N ALA A 425 -22.08 -21.62 12.92
CA ALA A 425 -23.19 -21.99 13.78
C ALA A 425 -23.70 -23.35 13.31
N SER A 426 -23.62 -24.35 14.19
CA SER A 426 -24.26 -25.65 13.99
C SER A 426 -25.76 -25.44 13.86
N ASN A 427 -26.27 -25.34 12.64
CA ASN A 427 -27.69 -25.44 12.38
C ASN A 427 -28.10 -26.90 12.61
N GLY A 428 -28.70 -27.13 13.78
CA GLY A 428 -29.63 -28.20 14.15
C GLY A 428 -29.42 -29.59 13.57
N ASP A 429 -28.99 -30.51 14.41
CA ASP A 429 -29.55 -31.86 14.39
C ASP A 429 -30.31 -32.07 15.70
N GLY A 430 -31.63 -32.12 15.58
CA GLY A 430 -32.56 -32.41 16.66
C GLY A 430 -33.09 -33.82 16.47
N SER A 431 -32.46 -34.77 17.15
CA SER A 431 -32.91 -36.13 17.48
C SER A 431 -31.65 -36.85 17.98
N GLU A 432 -31.57 -37.45 19.17
CA GLU A 432 -32.55 -38.31 19.81
C GLU A 432 -32.39 -38.25 21.34
N ASP A 433 -33.51 -38.42 22.02
CA ASP A 433 -33.61 -38.87 23.40
C ASP A 433 -32.61 -39.99 23.71
N HIS A 434 -31.77 -39.80 24.74
CA HIS A 434 -31.44 -40.91 25.60
C HIS A 434 -31.26 -40.45 27.05
N ALA A 435 -32.24 -40.85 27.87
CA ALA A 435 -32.24 -40.75 29.31
C ALA A 435 -31.00 -41.43 29.94
N PRO A 436 -30.57 -40.99 31.13
CA PRO A 436 -29.40 -41.53 31.81
C PRO A 436 -29.73 -42.89 32.42
N VAL A 437 -28.95 -43.92 32.05
CA VAL A 437 -28.97 -45.22 32.73
C VAL A 437 -27.81 -45.27 33.73
N ASP A 438 -28.17 -45.36 35.00
CA ASP A 438 -27.28 -45.64 36.13
C ASP A 438 -26.48 -46.94 35.94
N PRO A 439 -25.18 -46.96 36.26
CA PRO A 439 -24.47 -48.20 36.51
C PRO A 439 -24.44 -48.49 38.01
N SER A 440 -25.32 -49.38 38.47
CA SER A 440 -25.10 -50.10 39.74
C SER A 440 -24.33 -51.41 39.51
N PRO A 441 -23.45 -51.81 40.45
CA PRO A 441 -22.48 -52.88 40.25
C PRO A 441 -22.96 -54.23 40.82
N SER A 442 -22.65 -55.32 40.12
CA SER A 442 -22.62 -56.69 40.62
C SER A 442 -21.69 -57.46 39.68
N GLY A 443 -20.57 -58.05 40.09
CA GLY A 443 -20.34 -58.81 41.30
C GLY A 443 -20.45 -60.30 40.95
N SER A 444 -19.37 -61.05 41.23
CA SER A 444 -19.23 -62.52 41.15
C SER A 444 -18.65 -63.06 39.81
N SER A 445 -17.37 -63.41 39.71
CA SER A 445 -16.59 -64.49 40.35
C SER A 445 -16.79 -65.86 39.69
N ALA A 446 -15.71 -66.37 39.07
CA ALA A 446 -15.28 -67.78 38.92
C ALA A 446 -14.28 -67.83 37.73
N ARG A 447 -12.95 -67.87 37.91
CA ARG A 447 -12.09 -68.94 38.45
C ARG A 447 -12.05 -70.19 37.54
N VAL A 448 -10.81 -70.63 37.25
CA VAL A 448 -10.32 -71.99 36.98
C VAL A 448 -9.83 -72.30 35.54
N SER A 449 -8.49 -72.38 35.46
CA SER A 449 -7.60 -73.33 34.76
C SER A 449 -7.66 -73.52 33.24
N ALA A 450 -6.53 -73.29 32.57
CA ALA A 450 -5.44 -74.26 32.42
C ALA A 450 -4.10 -73.54 32.19
#